data_AF-A0A356N7J6-F1
#
_entry.id   AF-A0A356N7J6-F1
#
_cell.length_a   1.000
_cell.length_b   1.000
_cell.length_c   1.000
_cell.angle_alpha   90.00
_cell.angle_beta   90.00
_cell.angle_gamma   90.00
#
_symmetry.space_group_name_H-M   'P 1'
#
loop_
_entity.id
_entity.type
_entity.pdbx_description
1 polymer ?
#
loop_
_entity_poly.entity_id
_entity_poly.type
_entity_poly.pdbx_seq_one_letter_code
_entity_poly.pdbx_strand_id
1 'polypeptide(L)'
;MSSSVLSGDFTVYYLSETRQKRIVWSGTTGTYSVRELYIALQDLFDESTQMDDGVPINAITPTEYQIGLIDLDDQQDPWYIDVTTTQHLYGGGLVSKDYTRVATFRTGIVLVKRSGTSITNSDVGYTITHTVDGDTGTLLYVNGEYLCIRPTDNTSANNWDSTGTANISCNGKTTDSQIEAATTGGTTWANIYTIGTLASGTEIYIIQAGTKITAWWPSGHIDILQRIVIQGT
;
A
#
# COMPACT_ATOMS: atom_id res chain seq x y z
N MET A 1 -11.40 14.87 -3.60
CA MET A 1 -10.41 15.39 -4.56
C MET A 1 -9.11 14.61 -4.39
N SER A 2 -8.20 14.60 -5.36
CA SER A 2 -6.83 14.08 -5.20
C SER A 2 -5.82 15.20 -5.44
N SER A 3 -4.65 15.13 -4.82
CA SER A 3 -3.56 16.09 -5.01
C SER A 3 -2.37 15.40 -5.66
N SER A 4 -1.47 16.17 -6.27
CA SER A 4 -0.24 15.63 -6.84
C SER A 4 0.99 16.31 -6.23
N VAL A 5 2.06 15.53 -6.05
CA VAL A 5 3.34 15.99 -5.48
C VAL A 5 4.50 15.55 -6.35
N LEU A 6 5.70 16.10 -6.11
CA LEU A 6 6.93 15.81 -6.87
C LEU A 6 6.69 15.93 -8.39
N SER A 7 6.35 17.14 -8.84
CA SER A 7 6.06 17.44 -10.25
C SER A 7 4.90 16.65 -10.89
N GLY A 8 4.06 16.01 -10.08
CA GLY A 8 2.91 15.23 -10.56
C GLY A 8 3.16 13.71 -10.59
N ASP A 9 4.35 13.27 -10.21
CA ASP A 9 4.74 11.86 -10.28
C ASP A 9 4.09 11.00 -9.19
N PHE A 10 3.63 11.61 -8.10
CA PHE A 10 2.82 10.93 -7.08
C PHE A 10 1.47 11.61 -6.95
N THR A 11 0.42 10.80 -6.91
CA THR A 11 -0.96 11.21 -6.62
C THR A 11 -1.35 10.77 -5.20
N VAL A 12 -1.87 11.71 -4.43
CA VAL A 12 -2.39 11.51 -3.08
C VAL A 12 -3.91 11.49 -3.15
N TYR A 13 -4.50 10.34 -2.85
CA TYR A 13 -5.94 10.16 -2.72
C TYR A 13 -6.32 10.24 -1.25
N TYR A 14 -7.38 10.97 -0.92
CA TYR A 14 -7.82 11.17 0.47
C TYR A 14 -8.96 10.22 0.85
N LEU A 15 -9.42 10.31 2.10
CA LEU A 15 -10.53 9.50 2.57
C LEU A 15 -11.86 9.89 1.90
N SER A 16 -12.01 11.16 1.53
CA SER A 16 -13.18 11.66 0.80
C SER A 16 -13.37 11.01 -0.58
N GLU A 17 -12.31 10.44 -1.16
CA GLU A 17 -12.33 9.74 -2.46
C GLU A 17 -12.64 8.25 -2.28
N THR A 18 -13.88 7.94 -1.92
CA THR A 18 -14.33 6.55 -1.69
C THR A 18 -13.45 5.84 -0.66
N ARG A 19 -13.02 6.53 0.40
CA ARG A 19 -12.14 5.97 1.44
C ARG A 19 -10.86 5.35 0.87
N GLN A 20 -10.21 6.01 -0.09
CA GLN A 20 -8.97 5.51 -0.71
C GLN A 20 -7.69 5.81 0.08
N LYS A 21 -7.57 7.01 0.65
CA LYS A 21 -6.51 7.43 1.59
C LYS A 21 -5.16 6.72 1.35
N ARG A 22 -4.53 7.02 0.22
CA ARG A 22 -3.36 6.32 -0.31
C ARG A 22 -2.47 7.23 -1.16
N ILE A 23 -1.21 6.86 -1.26
CA ILE A 23 -0.21 7.49 -2.12
C ILE A 23 0.11 6.52 -3.27
N VAL A 24 0.05 7.01 -4.50
CA VAL A 24 0.20 6.20 -5.71
C VAL A 24 1.18 6.87 -6.66
N TRP A 25 2.08 6.10 -7.25
CA TRP A 25 2.90 6.54 -8.37
C TRP A 25 2.03 6.73 -9.62
N SER A 26 2.00 7.95 -10.13
CA SER A 26 1.30 8.37 -11.36
C SER A 26 2.26 8.87 -12.46
N GLY A 27 3.55 8.94 -12.16
CA GLY A 27 4.59 9.37 -13.10
C GLY A 27 4.86 8.36 -14.20
N THR A 28 5.72 8.75 -15.14
CA THR A 28 6.11 7.91 -16.29
C THR A 28 7.52 7.36 -16.16
N THR A 29 8.47 8.21 -15.76
CA THR A 29 9.87 7.83 -15.54
C THR A 29 10.40 8.62 -14.34
N GLY A 30 10.92 7.93 -13.32
CA GLY A 30 11.54 8.60 -12.19
C GLY A 30 11.71 7.68 -11.00
N THR A 31 12.64 8.08 -10.14
CA THR A 31 12.83 7.54 -8.81
C THR A 31 13.11 8.70 -7.86
N TYR A 32 12.59 8.62 -6.65
CA TYR A 32 12.75 9.64 -5.63
C TYR A 32 13.20 9.00 -4.32
N SER A 33 13.97 9.72 -3.52
CA SER A 33 14.29 9.24 -2.18
C SER A 33 13.02 9.25 -1.31
N VAL A 34 12.93 8.34 -0.34
CA VAL A 34 11.83 8.36 0.65
C VAL A 34 11.78 9.71 1.37
N ARG A 35 12.95 10.35 1.56
CA ARG A 35 13.07 11.70 2.13
C ARG A 35 12.41 12.77 1.25
N GLU A 36 12.60 12.73 -0.07
CA GLU A 36 11.96 13.68 -0.99
C GLU A 36 10.44 13.54 -0.97
N LEU A 37 9.93 12.31 -0.99
CA LEU A 37 8.50 12.06 -0.85
C LEU A 37 7.99 12.57 0.50
N TYR A 38 8.70 12.29 1.59
CA TYR A 38 8.36 12.79 2.91
C TYR A 38 8.25 14.32 2.94
N ILE A 39 9.27 15.04 2.45
CA ILE A 39 9.27 16.52 2.44
C ILE A 39 8.10 17.05 1.60
N ALA A 40 7.89 16.49 0.40
CA ALA A 40 6.81 16.94 -0.47
C ALA A 40 5.42 16.72 0.14
N LEU A 41 5.25 15.67 0.94
CA LEU A 41 4.02 15.44 1.70
C LEU A 41 3.90 16.42 2.86
N GLN A 42 4.97 16.71 3.60
CA GLN A 42 4.90 17.73 4.66
C GLN A 42 4.47 19.10 4.11
N ASP A 43 5.01 19.51 2.95
CA ASP A 43 4.61 20.77 2.30
C ASP A 43 3.13 20.75 1.87
N LEU A 44 2.63 19.62 1.34
CA LEU A 44 1.23 19.48 0.94
C LEU A 44 0.25 19.56 2.13
N PHE A 45 0.61 18.96 3.26
CA PHE A 45 -0.25 18.90 4.45
C PHE A 45 -0.09 20.11 5.39
N ASP A 46 0.87 21.00 5.15
CA ASP A 46 0.95 22.33 5.77
C ASP A 46 -0.05 23.32 5.14
N GLU A 47 -0.70 22.95 4.03
CA GLU A 47 -1.78 23.74 3.46
C GLU A 47 -3.07 23.63 4.30
N SER A 48 -3.68 24.78 4.60
CA SER A 48 -4.84 24.88 5.50
C SER A 48 -6.04 24.00 5.14
N THR A 49 -6.17 23.60 3.88
CA THR A 49 -7.27 22.77 3.39
C THR A 49 -7.05 21.26 3.59
N GLN A 50 -5.83 20.84 3.96
CA GLN A 50 -5.41 19.44 4.07
C GLN A 50 -5.03 19.06 5.51
N MET A 51 -5.04 20.03 6.44
CA MET A 51 -4.68 19.82 7.84
C MET A 51 -5.56 18.79 8.57
N ASP A 52 -6.81 18.59 8.13
CA ASP A 52 -7.76 17.67 8.78
C ASP A 52 -7.58 16.19 8.35
N ASP A 53 -6.81 15.91 7.29
CA ASP A 53 -6.68 14.56 6.71
C ASP A 53 -5.52 13.72 7.30
N GLY A 54 -4.77 14.30 8.26
CA GLY A 54 -3.64 13.69 8.96
C GLY A 54 -2.42 13.43 8.05
N VAL A 55 -1.20 13.59 8.58
CA VAL A 55 0.01 13.39 7.78
C VAL A 55 0.24 11.91 7.47
N PRO A 56 0.60 11.56 6.22
CA PRO A 56 0.73 10.16 5.81
C PRO A 56 2.01 9.48 6.27
N ILE A 57 3.12 10.23 6.38
CA ILE A 57 4.45 9.69 6.64
C ILE A 57 5.10 10.43 7.81
N ASN A 58 5.66 9.68 8.76
CA ASN A 58 6.50 10.19 9.83
C ASN A 58 7.95 9.71 9.68
N ALA A 59 8.92 10.58 9.95
CA ALA A 59 10.32 10.18 10.06
C ALA A 59 10.61 9.69 11.49
N ILE A 60 11.06 8.43 11.65
CA ILE A 60 11.53 7.91 12.95
C ILE A 60 13.00 8.27 13.14
N THR A 61 13.79 8.06 12.08
CA THR A 61 15.20 8.42 12.00
C THR A 61 15.43 9.09 10.65
N PRO A 62 16.60 9.74 10.40
CA PRO A 62 16.86 10.38 9.11
C PRO A 62 16.74 9.44 7.89
N THR A 63 16.83 8.12 8.11
CA THR A 63 16.79 7.09 7.06
C THR A 63 15.68 6.06 7.26
N GLU A 64 14.80 6.20 8.26
CA GLU A 64 13.69 5.28 8.50
C GLU A 64 12.38 6.03 8.69
N TYR A 65 11.38 5.61 7.92
CA TYR A 65 10.10 6.27 7.81
C TYR A 65 8.96 5.30 8.14
N GLN A 66 7.87 5.85 8.65
CA GLN A 66 6.62 5.15 8.95
C GLN A 66 5.50 5.71 8.09
N ILE A 67 4.69 4.84 7.50
CA ILE A 67 3.46 5.21 6.78
C ILE A 67 2.25 4.54 7.41
N GLY A 68 1.15 5.26 7.59
CA GLY A 68 -0.07 4.68 8.12
C GLY A 68 -0.85 5.66 8.96
N LEU A 69 -1.30 5.24 10.14
CA LEU A 69 -1.94 6.13 11.10
C LEU A 69 -0.85 6.84 11.92
N ILE A 70 -0.51 8.07 11.53
CA ILE A 70 0.50 8.87 12.24
C ILE A 70 -0.18 9.72 13.31
N ASP A 71 -1.18 10.51 12.91
CA ASP A 71 -1.95 11.37 13.79
C ASP A 71 -3.10 10.58 14.42
N LEU A 72 -3.24 10.69 15.75
CA LEU A 72 -4.24 9.92 16.50
C LEU A 72 -5.67 10.42 16.29
N ASP A 73 -5.83 11.67 15.87
CA ASP A 73 -7.13 12.29 15.59
C ASP A 73 -7.67 11.93 14.19
N ASP A 74 -6.86 11.24 13.39
CA ASP A 74 -7.11 10.97 11.98
C ASP A 74 -7.99 9.73 11.73
N GLN A 75 -9.24 9.80 12.19
CA GLN A 75 -10.38 8.90 11.92
C GLN A 75 -10.11 7.38 12.03
N GLN A 76 -8.98 6.98 12.63
CA GLN A 76 -8.52 5.60 12.77
C GLN A 76 -8.39 4.83 11.43
N ASP A 77 -8.19 5.57 10.33
CA ASP A 77 -8.01 5.04 8.98
C ASP A 77 -6.54 5.23 8.54
N PRO A 78 -5.70 4.18 8.53
CA PRO A 78 -4.28 4.34 8.17
C PRO A 78 -4.11 4.68 6.68
N TRP A 79 -3.13 5.52 6.37
CA TRP A 79 -2.66 5.77 5.00
C TRP A 79 -2.07 4.51 4.36
N TYR A 80 -2.28 4.33 3.05
CA TYR A 80 -1.77 3.17 2.31
C TYR A 80 -0.78 3.55 1.20
N ILE A 81 0.21 2.70 0.96
CA ILE A 81 1.12 2.76 -0.19
C ILE A 81 1.30 1.35 -0.75
N ASP A 82 1.22 1.24 -2.07
CA ASP A 82 1.32 -0.03 -2.77
C ASP A 82 2.76 -0.37 -3.19
N VAL A 83 2.97 -1.64 -3.58
CA VAL A 83 4.28 -2.16 -3.95
C VAL A 83 4.83 -1.47 -5.18
N THR A 84 4.00 -1.24 -6.20
CA THR A 84 4.43 -0.58 -7.43
C THR A 84 4.90 0.85 -7.17
N THR A 85 4.21 1.59 -6.31
CA THR A 85 4.65 2.92 -5.87
C THR A 85 5.99 2.88 -5.14
N THR A 86 6.19 1.89 -4.26
CA THR A 86 7.48 1.76 -3.54
C THR A 86 8.67 1.41 -4.43
N GLN A 87 8.47 0.83 -5.62
CA GLN A 87 9.55 0.55 -6.58
C GLN A 87 10.18 1.83 -7.16
N HIS A 88 9.48 2.96 -7.05
CA HIS A 88 9.98 4.28 -7.44
C HIS A 88 10.67 5.03 -6.28
N LEU A 89 10.88 4.36 -5.15
CA LEU A 89 11.52 4.94 -3.97
C LEU A 89 12.90 4.34 -3.68
N TYR A 90 13.80 5.16 -3.15
CA TYR A 90 15.15 4.76 -2.73
C TYR A 90 15.63 5.54 -1.49
N GLY A 91 16.83 5.30 -0.98
CA GLY A 91 17.47 6.18 0.01
C GLY A 91 16.93 6.17 1.46
N GLY A 92 16.16 5.15 1.87
CA GLY A 92 15.69 5.00 3.26
C GLY A 92 14.82 3.76 3.45
N GLY A 93 14.47 3.36 4.68
CA GLY A 93 13.52 2.29 4.97
C GLY A 93 12.09 2.82 5.18
N LEU A 94 11.09 2.01 4.89
CA LEU A 94 9.68 2.34 5.11
C LEU A 94 8.99 1.20 5.84
N VAL A 95 8.17 1.51 6.85
CA VAL A 95 7.37 0.50 7.56
C VAL A 95 5.94 0.98 7.74
N SER A 96 4.99 0.09 7.51
CA SER A 96 3.58 0.37 7.79
C SER A 96 3.33 0.49 9.29
N LYS A 97 2.54 1.48 9.69
CA LYS A 97 2.07 1.68 11.06
C LYS A 97 0.56 1.49 11.12
N ASP A 98 0.12 0.69 12.09
CA ASP A 98 -1.30 0.58 12.44
C ASP A 98 -2.22 0.05 11.33
N TYR A 99 -1.69 -0.80 10.45
CA TYR A 99 -2.51 -1.52 9.45
C TYR A 99 -3.32 -2.66 10.07
N THR A 100 -2.94 -3.17 11.24
CA THR A 100 -3.70 -4.22 11.92
C THR A 100 -5.09 -3.71 12.29
N ARG A 101 -6.12 -4.34 11.77
CA ARG A 101 -7.50 -4.06 12.13
C ARG A 101 -7.77 -4.35 13.61
N VAL A 102 -8.52 -3.48 14.28
CA VAL A 102 -8.98 -3.67 15.65
C VAL A 102 -10.47 -3.31 15.70
N ALA A 103 -11.33 -4.29 16.00
CA ALA A 103 -12.78 -4.05 16.06
C ALA A 103 -13.12 -2.89 17.02
N THR A 104 -14.07 -2.06 16.59
CA THR A 104 -14.58 -0.84 17.23
C THR A 104 -13.53 0.23 17.54
N PHE A 105 -12.32 0.08 17.02
CA PHE A 105 -11.22 1.03 17.20
C PHE A 105 -10.64 1.37 15.82
N ARG A 106 -9.94 0.45 15.17
CA ARG A 106 -9.19 0.74 13.95
C ARG A 106 -9.68 -0.06 12.75
N THR A 107 -9.97 0.63 11.65
CA THR A 107 -10.38 0.00 10.38
C THR A 107 -9.30 -0.93 9.84
N GLY A 108 -8.05 -0.48 9.90
CA GLY A 108 -6.90 -1.22 9.39
C GLY A 108 -6.94 -1.42 7.87
N ILE A 109 -5.99 -2.20 7.36
CA ILE A 109 -5.92 -2.66 5.97
C ILE A 109 -5.88 -4.18 6.00
N VAL A 110 -6.80 -4.82 5.27
CA VAL A 110 -6.90 -6.27 5.19
C VAL A 110 -6.41 -6.79 3.85
N LEU A 111 -5.78 -7.97 3.87
CA LEU A 111 -5.39 -8.71 2.68
C LEU A 111 -6.32 -9.90 2.51
N VAL A 112 -7.12 -9.85 1.44
CA VAL A 112 -8.04 -10.93 1.08
C VAL A 112 -7.40 -11.76 -0.02
N LYS A 113 -7.20 -13.05 0.25
CA LYS A 113 -6.77 -14.01 -0.76
C LYS A 113 -7.97 -14.41 -1.62
N ARG A 114 -7.81 -14.34 -2.93
CA ARG A 114 -8.86 -14.66 -3.90
C ARG A 114 -8.49 -15.81 -4.83
N SER A 115 -9.50 -16.46 -5.38
CA SER A 115 -9.42 -17.19 -6.65
C SER A 115 -10.00 -16.32 -7.78
N GLY A 116 -9.43 -16.42 -8.98
CA GLY A 116 -9.83 -15.61 -10.13
C GLY A 116 -8.92 -14.41 -10.39
N THR A 117 -9.18 -13.73 -11.51
CA THR A 117 -8.36 -12.63 -12.04
C THR A 117 -9.20 -11.49 -12.63
N SER A 118 -10.52 -11.50 -12.41
CA SER A 118 -11.43 -10.55 -13.05
C SER A 118 -11.35 -9.14 -12.46
N ILE A 119 -11.05 -9.03 -11.16
CA ILE A 119 -10.74 -7.75 -10.51
C ILE A 119 -9.28 -7.40 -10.82
N THR A 120 -9.03 -6.21 -11.34
CA THR A 120 -7.71 -5.78 -11.79
C THR A 120 -7.34 -4.43 -11.21
N ASN A 121 -6.12 -3.95 -11.48
CA ASN A 121 -5.68 -2.64 -10.99
C ASN A 121 -6.54 -1.47 -11.51
N SER A 122 -7.35 -1.64 -12.57
CA SER A 122 -8.30 -0.61 -13.00
C SER A 122 -9.53 -0.49 -12.10
N ASP A 123 -9.81 -1.49 -11.26
CA ASP A 123 -10.96 -1.50 -10.35
C ASP A 123 -10.62 -0.88 -8.98
N VAL A 124 -9.38 -0.43 -8.81
CA VAL A 124 -8.92 0.15 -7.56
C VAL A 124 -9.58 1.51 -7.31
N GLY A 125 -10.02 1.74 -6.08
CA GLY A 125 -10.80 2.91 -5.68
C GLY A 125 -12.32 2.69 -5.72
N TYR A 126 -12.79 1.57 -6.29
CA TYR A 126 -14.19 1.18 -6.21
C TYR A 126 -14.51 0.42 -4.92
N THR A 127 -15.80 0.44 -4.57
CA THR A 127 -16.35 -0.40 -3.51
C THR A 127 -16.25 -1.88 -3.89
N ILE A 128 -15.75 -2.66 -2.96
CA ILE A 128 -15.63 -4.11 -3.04
C ILE A 128 -16.52 -4.75 -1.98
N THR A 129 -17.20 -5.85 -2.33
CA THR A 129 -18.22 -6.47 -1.48
C THR A 129 -18.11 -7.99 -1.49
N HIS A 130 -18.14 -8.60 -0.31
CA HIS A 130 -18.31 -10.04 -0.14
C HIS A 130 -19.79 -10.40 -0.26
N THR A 131 -20.17 -11.24 -1.23
CA THR A 131 -21.58 -11.38 -1.62
C THR A 131 -22.44 -12.18 -0.63
N VAL A 132 -21.82 -12.93 0.28
CA VAL A 132 -22.54 -13.77 1.27
C VAL A 132 -22.60 -13.09 2.63
N ASP A 133 -21.44 -12.76 3.19
CA ASP A 133 -21.36 -12.14 4.53
C ASP A 133 -21.70 -10.65 4.53
N GLY A 134 -21.76 -10.02 3.34
CA GLY A 134 -22.12 -8.62 3.20
C GLY A 134 -21.00 -7.65 3.59
N ASP A 135 -19.79 -8.16 3.86
CA ASP A 135 -18.62 -7.32 4.13
C ASP A 135 -18.34 -6.39 2.97
N THR A 136 -18.04 -5.13 3.28
CA THR A 136 -17.77 -4.08 2.30
C THR A 136 -16.46 -3.37 2.62
N GLY A 137 -15.89 -2.76 1.59
CA GLY A 137 -14.74 -1.89 1.72
C GLY A 137 -14.38 -1.19 0.42
N THR A 138 -13.23 -0.56 0.41
CA THR A 138 -12.63 0.06 -0.76
C THR A 138 -11.42 -0.75 -1.20
N LEU A 139 -11.37 -1.12 -2.47
CA LEU A 139 -10.20 -1.77 -3.04
C LEU A 139 -9.04 -0.76 -3.15
N LEU A 140 -7.90 -1.05 -2.51
CA LEU A 140 -6.72 -0.17 -2.48
C LEU A 140 -5.62 -0.62 -3.44
N TYR A 141 -5.51 -1.92 -3.68
CA TYR A 141 -4.49 -2.50 -4.56
C TYR A 141 -4.80 -3.95 -4.92
N VAL A 142 -4.35 -4.37 -6.11
CA VAL A 142 -4.41 -5.76 -6.56
C VAL A 142 -3.00 -6.30 -6.73
N ASN A 143 -2.64 -7.29 -5.90
CA ASN A 143 -1.33 -7.94 -5.89
C ASN A 143 -1.46 -9.44 -6.23
N GLY A 144 -1.65 -9.74 -7.51
CA GLY A 144 -1.84 -11.12 -7.97
C GLY A 144 -3.11 -11.74 -7.35
N GLU A 145 -2.92 -12.76 -6.51
CA GLU A 145 -4.00 -13.45 -5.78
C GLU A 145 -4.48 -12.71 -4.53
N TYR A 146 -3.86 -11.59 -4.16
CA TYR A 146 -4.23 -10.81 -2.98
C TYR A 146 -4.86 -9.48 -3.35
N LEU A 147 -5.99 -9.18 -2.69
CA LEU A 147 -6.67 -7.89 -2.75
C LEU A 147 -6.40 -7.14 -1.44
N CYS A 148 -5.83 -5.94 -1.55
CA CYS A 148 -5.66 -5.04 -0.40
C CYS A 148 -6.93 -4.19 -0.28
N ILE A 149 -7.64 -4.33 0.84
CA ILE A 149 -8.93 -3.68 1.05
C ILE A 149 -8.86 -2.84 2.32
N ARG A 150 -9.43 -1.62 2.27
CA ARG A 150 -9.81 -0.88 3.48
C ARG A 150 -11.27 -1.21 3.78
N PRO A 151 -11.59 -1.87 4.90
CA PRO A 151 -12.98 -2.04 5.32
C PRO A 151 -13.77 -0.73 5.37
N THR A 152 -15.08 -0.80 5.13
CA THR A 152 -15.96 0.37 5.16
C THR A 152 -15.94 1.06 6.53
N ASP A 153 -15.84 0.28 7.61
CA ASP A 153 -15.77 0.78 8.97
C ASP A 153 -14.95 -0.17 9.87
N ASN A 154 -14.78 0.24 11.12
CA ASN A 154 -14.08 -0.52 12.14
C ASN A 154 -14.99 -1.45 12.95
N THR A 155 -16.28 -1.60 12.63
CA THR A 155 -17.26 -2.35 13.45
C THR A 155 -16.89 -3.84 13.55
N SER A 156 -17.66 -4.69 14.24
CA SER A 156 -17.37 -6.13 14.16
C SER A 156 -17.74 -6.73 12.79
N ALA A 157 -18.56 -6.04 12.00
CA ALA A 157 -18.80 -6.35 10.59
C ALA A 157 -17.65 -5.82 9.71
N ASN A 158 -17.62 -6.19 8.42
CA ASN A 158 -16.56 -5.80 7.50
C ASN A 158 -15.17 -6.26 7.98
N ASN A 159 -15.09 -7.44 8.57
CA ASN A 159 -13.83 -8.00 9.08
C ASN A 159 -13.13 -8.87 8.03
N TRP A 160 -13.84 -9.26 6.95
CA TRP A 160 -13.37 -10.10 5.86
C TRP A 160 -12.83 -11.44 6.38
N ASP A 161 -13.41 -11.98 7.46
CA ASP A 161 -12.95 -13.18 8.13
C ASP A 161 -13.53 -14.49 7.55
N SER A 162 -14.33 -14.39 6.48
CA SER A 162 -14.95 -15.54 5.83
C SER A 162 -13.93 -16.59 5.42
N THR A 163 -14.10 -17.81 5.92
CA THR A 163 -13.29 -18.97 5.54
C THR A 163 -13.94 -19.81 4.44
N GLY A 164 -15.13 -19.44 3.96
CA GLY A 164 -15.85 -20.12 2.89
C GLY A 164 -15.53 -19.53 1.52
N THR A 165 -15.56 -20.34 0.46
CA THR A 165 -15.46 -19.82 -0.91
C THR A 165 -16.74 -19.10 -1.28
N ALA A 166 -16.71 -17.77 -1.28
CA ALA A 166 -17.83 -16.93 -1.67
C ALA A 166 -17.36 -15.79 -2.56
N ASN A 167 -18.25 -15.34 -3.44
CA ASN A 167 -17.88 -14.37 -4.47
C ASN A 167 -17.58 -13.01 -3.86
N ILE A 168 -16.63 -12.34 -4.48
CA ILE A 168 -16.32 -10.94 -4.24
C ILE A 168 -16.78 -10.18 -5.48
N SER A 169 -17.48 -9.08 -5.27
CA SER A 169 -17.87 -8.16 -6.32
C SER A 169 -17.14 -6.83 -6.22
N CYS A 170 -16.71 -6.30 -7.37
CA CYS A 170 -16.10 -4.97 -7.47
C CYS A 170 -16.34 -4.44 -8.88
N ASN A 171 -16.85 -3.22 -9.02
CA ASN A 171 -17.06 -2.57 -10.33
C ASN A 171 -17.79 -3.46 -11.37
N GLY A 172 -18.81 -4.22 -10.94
CA GLY A 172 -19.57 -5.14 -11.78
C GLY A 172 -18.89 -6.48 -12.11
N LYS A 173 -17.64 -6.70 -11.67
CA LYS A 173 -16.98 -8.02 -11.66
C LYS A 173 -17.52 -8.84 -10.50
N THR A 174 -17.81 -10.12 -10.71
CA THR A 174 -18.44 -10.99 -9.69
C THR A 174 -17.93 -12.44 -9.72
N THR A 175 -16.88 -12.71 -10.48
CA THR A 175 -16.37 -14.09 -10.71
C THR A 175 -15.19 -14.45 -9.81
N ASP A 176 -14.61 -13.48 -9.12
CA ASP A 176 -13.57 -13.74 -8.13
C ASP A 176 -14.21 -14.19 -6.82
N SER A 177 -13.54 -15.03 -6.05
CA SER A 177 -14.04 -15.51 -4.76
C SER A 177 -12.97 -15.38 -3.68
N GLN A 178 -13.36 -15.02 -2.46
CA GLN A 178 -12.50 -15.15 -1.29
C GLN A 178 -12.26 -16.63 -1.02
N ILE A 179 -11.03 -17.02 -0.66
CA ILE A 179 -10.70 -18.44 -0.40
C ILE A 179 -10.18 -18.71 1.00
N GLU A 180 -9.76 -17.67 1.74
CA GLU A 180 -9.24 -17.75 3.11
C GLU A 180 -9.64 -16.50 3.88
N ALA A 181 -9.67 -16.58 5.21
CA ALA A 181 -9.88 -15.42 6.08
C ALA A 181 -8.80 -14.36 5.82
N ALA A 182 -9.18 -13.09 5.87
CA ALA A 182 -8.25 -12.00 5.60
C ALA A 182 -7.14 -11.91 6.66
N THR A 183 -5.95 -11.52 6.21
CA THR A 183 -4.80 -11.22 7.10
C THR A 183 -4.54 -9.72 7.14
N THR A 184 -3.59 -9.29 7.99
CA THR A 184 -3.20 -7.88 8.07
C THR A 184 -2.35 -7.47 6.85
N GLY A 185 -2.61 -6.29 6.29
CA GLY A 185 -1.86 -5.75 5.15
C GLY A 185 -0.53 -5.07 5.48
N GLY A 186 -0.08 -5.13 6.74
CA GLY A 186 1.13 -4.45 7.20
C GLY A 186 2.33 -4.89 6.38
N THR A 187 3.24 -3.98 6.06
CA THR A 187 4.37 -4.23 5.17
C THR A 187 5.61 -3.48 5.65
N THR A 188 6.78 -4.11 5.51
CA THR A 188 8.08 -3.48 5.75
C THR A 188 8.89 -3.52 4.47
N TRP A 189 9.52 -2.39 4.14
CA TRP A 189 10.41 -2.26 3.01
C TRP A 189 11.78 -1.76 3.48
N ALA A 190 12.82 -2.44 3.02
CA ALA A 190 14.20 -2.11 3.32
C ALA A 190 14.88 -1.52 2.07
N ASN A 191 15.76 -0.53 2.29
CA ASN A 191 16.65 -0.10 1.22
C ASN A 191 17.73 -1.16 1.00
N ILE A 192 17.86 -1.61 -0.25
CA ILE A 192 18.97 -2.42 -0.72
C ILE A 192 19.74 -1.59 -1.74
N TYR A 193 21.01 -1.33 -1.44
CA TYR A 193 21.89 -0.59 -2.33
C TYR A 193 23.26 -1.25 -2.43
N THR A 194 23.96 -1.01 -3.54
CA THR A 194 25.35 -1.45 -3.73
C THR A 194 26.34 -0.32 -3.56
N ILE A 195 27.54 -0.69 -3.11
CA ILE A 195 28.67 0.21 -2.90
C ILE A 195 29.90 -0.29 -3.67
N GLY A 196 30.88 0.58 -3.85
CA GLY A 196 32.15 0.22 -4.49
C GLY A 196 32.07 0.20 -6.02
N THR A 197 32.88 -0.63 -6.66
CA THR A 197 32.96 -0.75 -8.12
C THR A 197 32.40 -2.09 -8.56
N LEU A 198 31.45 -2.05 -9.51
CA LEU A 198 30.93 -3.23 -10.18
C LEU A 198 31.49 -3.33 -11.60
N ALA A 199 31.73 -4.55 -12.08
CA ALA A 199 32.06 -4.77 -13.47
C ALA A 199 30.85 -4.42 -14.36
N SER A 200 31.10 -3.89 -15.55
CA SER A 200 30.04 -3.61 -16.52
C SER A 200 29.23 -4.88 -16.83
N GLY A 201 27.91 -4.76 -16.84
CA GLY A 201 27.01 -5.90 -17.08
C GLY A 201 26.79 -6.81 -15.86
N THR A 202 27.21 -6.41 -14.66
CA THR A 202 26.90 -7.17 -13.43
C THR A 202 25.38 -7.23 -13.23
N GLU A 203 24.84 -8.44 -13.11
CA GLU A 203 23.45 -8.65 -12.71
C GLU A 203 23.35 -8.94 -11.22
N ILE A 204 22.44 -8.24 -10.54
CA ILE A 204 22.13 -8.46 -9.13
C ILE A 204 20.81 -9.18 -9.02
N TYR A 205 20.77 -10.22 -8.18
CA TYR A 205 19.55 -10.98 -7.91
C TYR A 205 19.22 -10.92 -6.43
N ILE A 206 17.92 -10.80 -6.14
CA ILE A 206 17.38 -10.88 -4.78
C ILE A 206 16.59 -12.19 -4.69
N ILE A 207 16.85 -12.95 -3.62
CA ILE A 207 16.11 -14.16 -3.28
C ILE A 207 15.37 -13.89 -1.98
N GLN A 208 14.06 -14.16 -1.98
CA GLN A 208 13.22 -14.04 -0.80
C GLN A 208 12.41 -15.33 -0.64
N ALA A 209 12.39 -15.88 0.57
CA ALA A 209 11.73 -17.16 0.87
C ALA A 209 12.09 -18.29 -0.12
N GLY A 210 13.37 -18.36 -0.52
CA GLY A 210 13.87 -19.38 -1.45
C GLY A 210 13.54 -19.17 -2.93
N THR A 211 12.84 -18.08 -3.28
CA THR A 211 12.48 -17.76 -4.68
C THR A 211 13.22 -16.52 -5.17
N LYS A 212 13.80 -16.59 -6.37
CA LYS A 212 14.39 -15.43 -7.05
C LYS A 212 13.27 -14.47 -7.46
N ILE A 213 13.37 -13.22 -7.04
CA ILE A 213 12.44 -12.16 -7.44
C ILE A 213 12.76 -11.75 -8.88
N THR A 214 11.71 -11.54 -9.70
CA THR A 214 11.87 -10.91 -11.02
C THR A 214 12.43 -9.51 -10.84
N ALA A 215 13.60 -9.27 -11.42
CA ALA A 215 14.26 -7.97 -11.33
C ALA A 215 13.38 -6.89 -11.97
N TRP A 216 13.03 -5.89 -11.18
CA TRP A 216 12.41 -4.64 -11.62
C TRP A 216 13.40 -3.46 -11.53
N TRP A 217 14.62 -3.74 -11.06
CA TRP A 217 15.75 -2.83 -10.99
C TRP A 217 16.69 -3.02 -12.20
N PRO A 218 17.51 -2.00 -12.55
CA PRO A 218 18.45 -2.11 -13.65
C PRO A 218 19.63 -3.04 -13.33
N SER A 219 20.41 -3.42 -14.35
CA SER A 219 21.71 -4.05 -14.14
C SER A 219 22.73 -3.04 -13.57
N GLY A 220 23.78 -3.56 -12.96
CA GLY A 220 24.82 -2.75 -12.31
C GLY A 220 24.44 -2.32 -10.91
N HIS A 221 24.67 -1.04 -10.58
CA HIS A 221 24.36 -0.53 -9.26
C HIS A 221 22.85 -0.46 -9.04
N ILE A 222 22.43 -0.78 -7.81
CA ILE A 222 21.05 -0.64 -7.35
C ILE A 222 21.03 0.24 -6.11
N ASP A 223 19.94 0.99 -5.94
CA ASP A 223 19.51 1.65 -4.71
C ASP A 223 17.99 1.63 -4.78
N ILE A 224 17.37 0.70 -4.06
CA ILE A 224 15.97 0.34 -4.24
C ILE A 224 15.29 0.03 -2.92
N LEU A 225 14.00 0.30 -2.86
CA LEU A 225 13.16 -0.10 -1.74
C LEU A 225 12.52 -1.48 -1.99
N GLN A 226 13.07 -2.52 -1.37
CA GLN A 226 12.56 -3.89 -1.50
C GLN A 226 11.66 -4.25 -0.33
N ARG A 227 10.45 -4.72 -0.63
CA ARG A 227 9.54 -5.30 0.37
C ARG A 227 10.16 -6.56 0.97
N ILE A 228 10.30 -6.61 2.30
CA ILE A 228 10.91 -7.74 3.01
C ILE A 228 9.91 -8.58 3.81
N VAL A 229 8.82 -7.99 4.32
CA VAL A 229 7.82 -8.68 5.15
C VAL A 229 6.43 -8.12 4.87
N ILE A 230 5.42 -9.00 4.87
CA ILE A 230 4.02 -8.65 5.11
C ILE A 230 3.71 -9.10 6.55
N GLN A 231 3.31 -8.19 7.44
CA GLN A 231 2.92 -8.51 8.81
C GLN A 231 1.60 -9.28 8.77
N GLY A 232 1.63 -10.60 8.96
CA GLY A 232 0.42 -11.44 8.94
C GLY A 232 0.59 -12.89 8.48
N THR A 233 1.82 -13.39 8.33
CA THR A 233 2.14 -14.82 8.15
C THR A 233 2.89 -15.36 9.34
#